data_AF-A0A0B8QBL6-F1
#
_entry.id   AF-A0A0B8QBL6-F1
#
_cell.length_a   1.000
_cell.length_b   1.000
_cell.length_c   1.000
_cell.angle_alpha   90.00
_cell.angle_beta   90.00
_cell.angle_gamma   90.00
#
_symmetry.space_group_name_H-M   'P 1'
#
loop_
_entity.id
_entity.type
_entity.pdbx_description
1 polymer ?
#
loop_
_entity_poly.entity_id
_entity_poly.type
_entity_poly.pdbx_seq_one_letter_code
_entity_poly.pdbx_strand_id
1 'polypeptide(L)' 'MSLDIASGQASTEPSSGLSKPTILLHWAVAICFLAVLFIGVYMVDLPRGPEKGEMIGLHKSLGVLVLVLAQFD' A
#
# COMPACT_ATOMS: atom_id res chain seq x y z
N MET A 1 -56.95 -17.08 6.07
CA MET A 1 -56.12 -16.44 7.11
C MET A 1 -54.93 -17.34 7.35
N SER A 2 -53.94 -17.27 6.47
CA SER A 2 -52.66 -17.94 6.62
C SER A 2 -51.66 -16.82 6.89
N LEU A 3 -51.22 -16.71 8.14
CA LEU A 3 -50.14 -15.81 8.53
C LEU A 3 -48.85 -16.52 8.13
N ASP A 4 -48.43 -16.32 6.89
CA ASP A 4 -47.10 -16.73 6.44
C ASP A 4 -46.10 -15.90 7.23
N ILE A 5 -45.53 -16.57 8.23
CA ILE A 5 -44.45 -16.12 9.09
C ILE A 5 -43.37 -15.51 8.18
N ALA A 6 -43.26 -14.19 8.23
CA ALA A 6 -42.06 -13.48 7.83
C ALA A 6 -40.94 -13.90 8.79
N SER A 7 -40.42 -15.11 8.60
CA SER A 7 -39.17 -15.56 9.22
C SER A 7 -38.08 -14.73 8.55
N GLY A 8 -37.70 -13.63 9.20
CA GLY A 8 -36.58 -12.80 8.81
C GLY A 8 -35.38 -13.68 8.49
N GLN A 9 -35.10 -13.81 7.19
CA GLN A 9 -33.85 -14.37 6.71
C GLN A 9 -32.78 -13.37 7.14
N ALA A 10 -32.14 -13.62 8.28
CA ALA A 10 -30.88 -12.97 8.59
C ALA A 10 -29.90 -13.45 7.51
N SER A 11 -29.66 -12.59 6.51
CA SER A 11 -28.71 -12.83 5.45
C SER A 11 -27.33 -12.96 6.09
N THR A 12 -26.87 -14.20 6.29
CA THR A 12 -25.47 -14.51 6.57
C THR A 12 -24.69 -14.28 5.28
N GLU A 13 -24.51 -13.01 4.93
CA GLU A 13 -23.60 -12.61 3.86
C GLU A 13 -22.20 -13.05 4.27
N PRO A 14 -21.52 -13.92 3.50
CA PRO A 14 -20.14 -14.26 3.80
C PRO A 14 -19.30 -12.99 3.69
N SER A 15 -18.65 -12.59 4.79
CA SER A 15 -17.69 -11.49 4.75
C SER A 15 -16.49 -11.93 3.90
N SER A 16 -16.43 -11.47 2.66
CA SER A 16 -15.28 -11.68 1.78
C SER A 16 -14.10 -10.84 2.30
N GLY A 17 -13.28 -11.46 3.15
CA GLY A 17 -12.02 -10.87 3.58
C GLY A 17 -11.06 -10.71 2.40
N LEU A 18 -10.19 -9.69 2.46
CA LEU A 18 -9.13 -9.48 1.47
C LEU A 18 -8.22 -10.71 1.36
N SER A 19 -7.74 -10.99 0.15
CA SER A 19 -6.84 -12.11 -0.08
C SER A 19 -5.52 -11.91 0.67
N LYS A 20 -4.93 -12.99 1.21
CA LYS A 20 -3.60 -12.95 1.85
C LYS A 20 -2.51 -12.30 0.99
N PRO A 21 -2.37 -12.59 -0.32
CA PRO A 21 -1.36 -11.91 -1.14
C PRO A 21 -1.64 -10.42 -1.30
N THR A 22 -2.91 -9.99 -1.43
CA THR A 22 -3.29 -8.56 -1.47
C THR A 22 -2.86 -7.85 -0.18
N ILE A 23 -3.15 -8.43 0.99
CA ILE A 23 -2.78 -7.84 2.28
C ILE A 23 -1.25 -7.69 2.37
N LEU A 24 -0.49 -8.72 1.95
CA LEU A 24 0.97 -8.67 1.98
C LEU A 24 1.54 -7.60 1.04
N LEU A 25 1.01 -7.50 -0.18
CA LEU A 25 1.42 -6.50 -1.15
C LEU A 25 1.15 -5.08 -0.62
N HIS A 26 -0.02 -4.86 -0.01
CA HIS A 26 -0.40 -3.57 0.55
C HIS A 26 0.59 -3.08 1.60
N TRP A 27 0.93 -3.96 2.55
CA TRP A 27 1.91 -3.62 3.57
C TRP A 27 3.32 -3.43 2.99
N ALA A 28 3.70 -4.19 1.96
CA ALA A 28 4.97 -3.99 1.28
C ALA A 28 5.03 -2.61 0.59
N VAL A 29 3.98 -2.24 -0.15
CA VAL A 29 3.86 -0.91 -0.79
C VAL A 29 3.88 0.19 0.27
N ALA A 30 3.15 0.05 1.37
CA ALA A 30 3.12 1.02 2.46
C ALA A 30 4.52 1.25 3.07
N ILE A 31 5.27 0.17 3.33
CA ILE A 31 6.63 0.26 3.85
C ILE A 31 7.58 0.93 2.84
N CYS A 32 7.52 0.52 1.57
CA CYS A 32 8.36 1.12 0.53
C CYS A 32 8.02 2.60 0.31
N PHE A 33 6.74 2.97 0.37
CA PHE A 33 6.28 4.36 0.27
C PHE A 33 6.81 5.21 1.42
N LEU A 34 6.76 4.70 2.66
CA LEU A 34 7.36 5.38 3.81
C LEU A 34 8.87 5.54 3.65
N ALA A 35 9.58 4.50 3.19
CA ALA A 35 11.02 4.57 2.96
C ALA A 35 11.39 5.67 1.94
N VAL A 36 10.71 5.72 0.78
CA VAL A 36 10.98 6.75 -0.24
C VAL A 36 10.62 8.16 0.25
N LEU A 37 9.58 8.30 1.09
CA LEU A 37 9.22 9.57 1.73
C LEU A 37 10.33 10.05 2.68
N PHE A 38 10.81 9.19 3.58
CA PHE A 38 11.90 9.53 4.51
C PHE A 38 13.21 9.87 3.78
N ILE A 39 13.57 9.10 2.75
CA ILE A 39 14.74 9.42 1.91
C ILE A 39 14.55 10.78 1.22
N GLY A 40 13.34 11.07 0.74
CA GLY A 40 12.99 12.33 0.10
C GLY A 40 13.14 13.53 1.02
N VAL A 41 12.75 13.39 2.30
CA VAL A 41 12.98 14.42 3.32
C VAL A 41 14.47 14.52 3.67
N TYR A 42 15.15 13.40 3.88
CA TYR A 42 16.58 13.36 4.21
C TYR A 42 17.46 14.07 3.16
N MET A 43 17.18 13.88 1.87
CA MET A 43 17.98 14.49 0.80
C MET A 43 17.84 16.02 0.70
N VAL A 44 16.84 16.63 1.35
CA VAL A 44 16.65 18.09 1.31
C VAL A 44 17.85 18.79 1.93
N ASP A 45 18.25 18.34 3.11
CA ASP A 45 19.30 18.97 3.92
C ASP A 45 20.72 18.52 3.52
N LEU A 46 20.83 17.51 2.65
CA LEU A 46 22.13 17.00 2.23
C LEU A 46 22.88 18.06 1.39
N PRO A 47 24.16 18.34 1.69
CA PRO A 47 24.97 19.25 0.88
C PRO A 47 25.14 18.69 -0.54
N ARG A 48 25.39 19.59 -1.50
CA ARG A 48 25.65 19.18 -2.88
C ARG A 48 26.96 18.39 -2.93
N GLY A 49 26.89 17.11 -3.31
CA GLY A 49 28.02 16.21 -3.42
C GLY A 49 27.62 14.84 -3.98
N PRO A 50 28.59 13.92 -4.15
CA PRO A 50 28.34 12.58 -4.68
C PRO A 50 27.28 11.81 -3.90
N GLU A 51 27.31 11.88 -2.57
CA GLU A 51 26.34 11.23 -1.66
C GLU A 51 24.89 11.66 -1.96
N LYS A 52 24.66 12.95 -2.21
CA LYS A 52 23.33 13.46 -2.59
C LYS A 52 22.88 12.90 -3.93
N GLY A 53 23.80 12.75 -4.88
CA GLY A 53 23.54 12.13 -6.17
C GLY A 53 23.09 10.67 -6.01
N GLU A 54 23.80 9.90 -5.18
CA GLU A 54 23.46 8.51 -4.86
C GLU A 54 22.09 8.40 -4.19
N MET A 55 21.80 9.23 -3.18
CA MET A 55 20.49 9.24 -2.52
C MET A 55 19.34 9.63 -3.47
N ILE A 56 19.56 10.60 -4.36
CA ILE A 56 18.57 10.95 -5.39
C ILE A 56 18.35 9.77 -6.34
N GLY A 57 19.43 9.06 -6.72
CA GLY A 57 19.35 7.85 -7.54
C GLY A 57 18.51 6.77 -6.87
N LEU A 58 18.79 6.47 -5.60
CA LEU A 58 18.03 5.50 -4.80
C LEU A 58 16.56 5.93 -4.63
N HIS A 59 16.28 7.20 -4.32
CA HIS A 59 14.91 7.70 -4.19
C HIS A 59 14.10 7.51 -5.49
N LYS A 60 14.71 7.79 -6.64
CA LYS A 60 14.05 7.61 -7.95
C LYS A 60 13.76 6.14 -8.25
N SER A 61 14.74 5.25 -8.07
CA SER A 61 14.57 3.83 -8.37
C SER A 61 13.56 3.16 -7.43
N LEU A 62 13.63 3.48 -6.13
CA LEU A 62 12.61 3.05 -5.14
C LEU A 62 11.24 3.64 -5.46
N GLY A 63 11.15 4.90 -5.86
CA GLY A 63 9.90 5.53 -6.26
C GLY A 63 9.23 4.81 -7.43
N VAL A 64 9.99 4.45 -8.47
CA VAL A 64 9.47 3.66 -9.60
C VAL A 64 9.03 2.26 -9.14
N LEU A 65 9.81 1.60 -8.27
CA LEU A 65 9.44 0.29 -7.72
C LEU A 65 8.10 0.37 -6.94
N VAL A 66 7.92 1.39 -6.09
CA VAL A 66 6.67 1.63 -5.37
C VAL A 66 5.50 1.82 -6.34
N LEU A 67 5.68 2.65 -7.37
CA LEU A 67 4.64 2.90 -8.36
C LEU A 67 4.22 1.62 -9.08
N VAL A 68 5.18 0.77 -9.46
CA VAL A 68 4.92 -0.52 -10.11
C VAL A 68 4.18 -1.47 -9.16
N LEU A 69 4.64 -1.63 -7.93
CA LEU A 69 3.98 -2.52 -6.95
C LEU A 69 2.56 -2.04 -6.62
N ALA A 70 2.35 -0.74 -6.49
CA ALA A 70 1.04 -0.14 -6.23
C ALA A 70 0.02 -0.34 -7.37
N GLN A 71 0.44 -0.68 -8.59
CA GLN A 71 -0.49 -1.04 -9.68
C GLN A 71 -1.20 -2.38 -9.43
N PHE A 72 -0.65 -3.23 -8.57
CA PHE A 72 -1.14 -4.58 -8.31
C PHE A 72 -1.85 -4.73 -6.96
N ASP A 73 -1.98 -3.62 -6.21
CA ASP A 73 -2.67 -3.54 -4.92
C ASP A 73 -4.19 -3.45 -5.10
#